data_AF-V7C3D5-F1
#
_entry.id   AF-V7C3D5-F1
#
_cell.length_a   1.000
_cell.length_b   1.000
_cell.length_c   1.000
_cell.angle_alpha   90.00
_cell.angle_beta   90.00
_cell.angle_gamma   90.00
#
_symmetry.space_group_name_H-M   'P 1'
#
loop_
_entity.id
_entity.type
_entity.pdbx_description
1 polymer ?
#
loop_
_entity_poly.entity_id
_entity_poly.type
_entity_poly.pdbx_seq_one_letter_code
_entity_poly.pdbx_strand_id
1 'polypeptide(L)'
;MEAPSPTKPIDPTKPSITTLSVEGSQGEPSPLRKMFAVASIAAGIQFGWALQLSLLTPYVQLLGVPHAAASFIWLCGPISGLVVQPIVGYYSDRSTSRYGRRRPFILGGAVAVAIAVFLIGYAADIGYSAGDDITKKTRPRAVAVFVIGFWILDVANNMLQGPCRAFLADLAAGDQRKTRIANGFFSFFMAVGN
;
A
#
# COMPACT_ATOMS: atom_id res chain seq x y z
N MET A 1 -71.00 -17.53 8.08
CA MET A 1 -69.53 -17.64 7.96
C MET A 1 -69.15 -16.95 6.66
N GLU A 2 -68.24 -15.97 6.78
CA GLU A 2 -67.82 -14.93 5.83
C GLU A 2 -67.89 -15.23 4.32
N ALA A 3 -68.37 -14.24 3.57
CA ALA A 3 -68.13 -14.11 2.13
C ALA A 3 -66.67 -13.66 1.86
N PRO A 4 -66.05 -14.02 0.71
CA PRO A 4 -64.70 -13.59 0.39
C PRO A 4 -64.65 -12.08 0.07
N SER A 5 -63.68 -11.38 0.66
CA SER A 5 -63.38 -9.96 0.41
C SER A 5 -63.00 -9.71 -1.06
N PRO A 6 -63.40 -8.56 -1.66
CA PRO A 6 -63.04 -8.23 -3.04
C PRO A 6 -61.53 -8.00 -3.18
N THR A 7 -60.92 -8.69 -4.14
CA THR A 7 -59.55 -8.44 -4.61
C THR A 7 -59.43 -7.01 -5.13
N LYS A 8 -58.50 -6.24 -4.56
CA LYS A 8 -58.14 -4.89 -5.02
C LYS A 8 -57.70 -4.93 -6.49
N PRO A 9 -58.05 -3.93 -7.32
CA PRO A 9 -57.59 -3.84 -8.70
C PRO A 9 -56.06 -3.65 -8.74
N ILE A 10 -55.39 -4.39 -9.62
CA ILE A 10 -53.98 -4.20 -9.94
C ILE A 10 -53.89 -2.96 -10.84
N ASP A 11 -53.26 -1.89 -10.33
CA ASP A 11 -52.97 -0.68 -11.09
C ASP A 11 -51.81 -0.93 -12.08
N PRO A 12 -52.06 -0.87 -13.41
CA PRO A 12 -51.05 -1.19 -14.42
C PRO A 12 -50.02 -0.06 -14.65
N THR A 13 -50.10 1.06 -13.92
CA THR A 13 -49.25 2.25 -14.17
C THR A 13 -48.11 2.47 -13.18
N LYS A 14 -47.93 1.60 -12.18
CA LYS A 14 -46.72 1.64 -11.34
C LYS A 14 -45.63 0.76 -11.93
N PRO A 15 -44.49 1.31 -12.37
CA PRO A 15 -43.34 0.48 -12.67
C PRO A 15 -42.99 -0.26 -11.38
N SER A 16 -43.09 -1.59 -11.43
CA SER A 16 -42.54 -2.46 -10.40
C SER A 16 -41.03 -2.35 -10.50
N ILE A 17 -40.49 -1.30 -9.87
CA ILE A 17 -39.07 -1.25 -9.55
C ILE A 17 -38.91 -2.33 -8.48
N THR A 18 -38.72 -3.56 -8.93
CA THR A 18 -38.03 -4.58 -8.16
C THR A 18 -36.67 -3.96 -7.86
N THR A 19 -36.58 -3.24 -6.75
CA THR A 19 -35.30 -3.00 -6.10
C THR A 19 -34.79 -4.39 -5.80
N LEU A 20 -34.01 -4.94 -6.73
CA LEU A 20 -32.96 -5.87 -6.43
C LEU A 20 -32.13 -5.14 -5.38
N SER A 21 -32.53 -5.28 -4.12
CA SER A 21 -31.64 -5.15 -3.00
C SER A 21 -30.50 -6.06 -3.36
N VAL A 22 -29.43 -5.45 -3.87
CA VAL A 22 -28.13 -6.10 -3.92
C VAL A 22 -27.82 -6.30 -2.46
N GLU A 23 -28.31 -7.41 -1.92
CA GLU A 23 -27.99 -7.95 -0.62
C GLU A 23 -26.58 -8.54 -0.77
N GLY A 24 -25.65 -7.66 -1.17
CA GLY A 24 -24.24 -7.89 -0.94
C GLY A 24 -24.14 -8.03 0.56
N SER A 25 -23.68 -9.19 0.99
CA SER A 25 -23.28 -9.51 2.36
C SER A 25 -22.22 -8.49 2.83
N GLN A 26 -22.63 -7.25 3.11
CA GLN A 26 -21.85 -6.22 3.77
C GLN A 26 -21.86 -6.64 5.23
N GLY A 27 -20.88 -7.46 5.61
CA GLY A 27 -20.68 -7.85 7.02
C GLY A 27 -20.58 -6.61 7.89
N GLU A 28 -20.94 -6.72 9.16
CA GLU A 28 -20.97 -5.53 10.03
C GLU A 28 -19.66 -4.75 9.99
N PRO A 29 -19.74 -3.41 9.89
CA PRO A 29 -18.55 -2.60 9.74
C PRO A 29 -17.65 -2.75 10.97
N SER A 30 -16.35 -2.87 10.74
CA SER A 30 -15.37 -3.15 11.79
C SER A 30 -15.33 -2.06 12.87
N PRO A 31 -14.87 -2.39 14.09
CA PRO A 31 -14.69 -1.41 15.16
C PRO A 31 -13.64 -0.37 14.80
N LEU A 32 -13.86 0.89 15.20
CA LEU A 32 -13.00 2.03 14.86
C LEU A 32 -11.52 1.83 15.26
N ARG A 33 -11.26 1.13 16.38
CA ARG A 33 -9.90 0.81 16.83
C ARG A 33 -9.10 0.03 15.78
N LYS A 34 -9.77 -0.92 15.10
CA LYS A 34 -9.14 -1.72 14.03
C LYS A 34 -8.86 -0.87 12.81
N MET A 35 -9.77 0.04 12.45
CA MET A 35 -9.58 0.96 11.33
C MET A 35 -8.43 1.94 11.60
N PHE A 36 -8.33 2.45 12.82
CA PHE A 36 -7.21 3.28 13.26
C PHE A 36 -5.87 2.53 13.17
N ALA A 37 -5.82 1.29 13.66
CA ALA A 37 -4.63 0.45 13.58
C ALA A 37 -4.22 0.08 12.14
N VAL A 38 -5.17 -0.04 11.22
CA VAL A 38 -4.86 -0.27 9.79
C VAL A 38 -4.45 1.02 9.10
N ALA A 39 -5.06 2.15 9.47
CA ALA A 39 -4.69 3.46 8.95
C ALA A 39 -3.25 3.85 9.34
N SER A 40 -2.72 3.39 10.48
CA SER A 40 -1.34 3.68 10.89
C SER A 40 -0.28 3.12 9.95
N ILE A 41 -0.61 2.12 9.13
CA ILE A 41 0.28 1.61 8.08
C ILE A 41 0.64 2.74 7.09
N ALA A 42 -0.27 3.70 6.88
CA ALA A 42 -0.02 4.86 6.02
C ALA A 42 1.17 5.72 6.49
N ALA A 43 1.37 5.84 7.81
CA ALA A 43 2.53 6.53 8.36
C ALA A 43 3.83 5.81 8.02
N GLY A 44 3.84 4.47 8.07
CA GLY A 44 4.99 3.67 7.66
C GLY A 44 5.33 3.79 6.18
N ILE A 45 4.30 3.81 5.31
CA ILE A 45 4.48 4.03 3.87
C ILE A 45 5.09 5.41 3.61
N GLN A 46 4.58 6.46 4.27
CA GLN A 46 5.11 7.81 4.10
C GLN A 46 6.51 7.97 4.67
N PHE A 47 6.79 7.34 5.80
CA PHE A 47 8.15 7.29 6.33
C PHE A 47 9.12 6.61 5.35
N GLY A 48 8.68 5.53 4.69
CA GLY A 48 9.44 4.89 3.61
C GLY A 48 9.75 5.84 2.45
N TRP A 49 8.75 6.61 2.00
CA TRP A 49 8.94 7.65 0.98
C TRP A 49 9.88 8.78 1.45
N ALA A 50 9.75 9.21 2.70
CA ALA A 50 10.60 10.24 3.29
C ALA A 50 12.06 9.78 3.37
N LEU A 51 12.32 8.54 3.82
CA LEU A 51 13.65 7.92 3.81
C LEU A 51 14.23 7.88 2.40
N GLN A 52 13.42 7.48 1.43
CA GLN A 52 13.79 7.36 0.03
C GLN A 52 14.19 8.72 -0.57
N LEU A 53 13.39 9.76 -0.35
CA LEU A 53 13.69 11.12 -0.79
C LEU A 53 14.90 11.73 -0.07
N SER A 54 15.09 11.38 1.21
CA SER A 54 16.16 11.95 2.04
C SER A 54 17.51 11.26 1.87
N LEU A 55 17.54 9.94 1.66
CA LEU A 55 18.78 9.16 1.70
C LEU A 55 19.41 8.93 0.33
N LEU A 56 18.64 8.88 -0.77
CA LEU A 56 19.19 8.46 -2.06
C LEU A 56 20.40 9.28 -2.48
N THR A 57 20.18 10.57 -2.72
CA THR A 57 21.17 11.49 -3.25
C THR A 57 22.38 11.64 -2.33
N PRO A 58 22.24 11.91 -1.01
CA PRO A 58 23.42 12.05 -0.16
C PRO A 58 24.18 10.73 0.01
N TYR A 59 23.50 9.59 0.12
CA TYR A 59 24.19 8.32 0.34
C TYR A 59 24.99 7.86 -0.88
N VAL A 60 24.44 7.97 -2.09
CA VAL A 60 25.20 7.59 -3.31
C VAL A 60 26.37 8.54 -3.55
N GLN A 61 26.21 9.83 -3.22
CA GLN A 61 27.32 10.79 -3.28
C GLN A 61 28.42 10.48 -2.27
N LEU A 62 28.07 10.06 -1.04
CA LEU A 62 29.04 9.60 -0.03
C LEU A 62 29.84 8.38 -0.51
N LEU A 63 29.22 7.51 -1.30
CA LEU A 63 29.88 6.34 -1.88
C LEU A 63 30.69 6.65 -3.14
N GLY A 64 30.81 7.93 -3.51
CA GLY A 64 31.64 8.41 -4.62
C GLY A 64 30.94 8.43 -5.98
N VAL A 65 29.61 8.24 -6.03
CA VAL A 65 28.83 8.26 -7.27
C VAL A 65 28.58 9.72 -7.72
N PRO A 66 28.83 10.06 -9.00
CA PRO A 66 28.52 11.39 -9.52
C PRO A 66 27.03 11.73 -9.42
N HIS A 67 26.70 12.99 -9.16
CA HIS A 67 25.30 13.43 -9.02
C HIS A 67 24.43 13.09 -10.23
N ALA A 68 24.98 13.18 -11.45
CA ALA A 68 24.27 12.82 -12.68
C ALA A 68 23.81 11.35 -12.71
N ALA A 69 24.53 10.45 -12.03
CA ALA A 69 24.16 9.04 -11.97
C ALA A 69 23.04 8.75 -10.96
N ALA A 70 22.78 9.64 -10.00
CA ALA A 70 21.66 9.51 -9.07
C ALA A 70 20.31 9.56 -9.80
N SER A 71 20.22 10.30 -10.91
CA SER A 71 19.03 10.35 -11.77
C SER A 71 18.66 8.98 -12.35
N PHE A 72 19.64 8.13 -12.68
CA PHE A 72 19.36 6.77 -13.15
C PHE A 72 18.78 5.88 -12.05
N ILE A 73 19.21 6.09 -10.80
CA ILE A 73 18.66 5.34 -9.66
C ILE A 73 17.23 5.82 -9.38
N TRP A 74 16.97 7.12 -9.51
CA TRP A 74 15.64 7.73 -9.41
C TRP A 74 14.63 7.24 -10.45
N LEU A 75 15.09 6.66 -11.58
CA LEU A 75 14.18 6.06 -12.56
C LEU A 75 13.35 4.92 -11.95
N CYS A 76 13.76 4.35 -10.81
CA CYS A 76 12.97 3.34 -10.12
C CYS A 76 11.56 3.83 -9.81
N GLY A 77 11.39 5.07 -9.32
CA GLY A 77 10.11 5.62 -8.88
C GLY A 77 9.03 5.58 -9.97
N PRO A 78 9.25 6.18 -11.15
CA PRO A 78 8.26 6.12 -12.23
C PRO A 78 8.08 4.72 -12.78
N ILE A 79 9.14 3.91 -12.87
CA ILE A 79 9.05 2.54 -13.40
C ILE A 79 8.22 1.65 -12.47
N SER A 80 8.52 1.68 -11.17
CA SER A 80 7.80 0.92 -10.16
C SER A 80 6.36 1.42 -10.03
N GLY A 81 6.12 2.72 -10.04
CA GLY A 81 4.78 3.29 -10.00
C GLY A 81 3.92 2.84 -11.18
N LEU A 82 4.49 2.84 -12.39
CA LEU A 82 3.79 2.41 -13.60
C LEU A 82 3.50 0.91 -13.62
N VAL A 83 4.42 0.08 -13.11
CA VAL A 83 4.33 -1.38 -13.24
C VAL A 83 3.70 -2.04 -12.02
N VAL A 84 4.15 -1.68 -10.82
CA VAL A 84 3.75 -2.33 -9.57
C VAL A 84 2.29 -2.05 -9.24
N GLN A 85 1.83 -0.80 -9.38
CA GLN A 85 0.46 -0.44 -9.01
C GLN A 85 -0.62 -1.22 -9.79
N PRO A 86 -0.59 -1.33 -11.14
CA PRO A 86 -1.60 -2.10 -11.86
C PRO A 86 -1.50 -3.60 -11.61
N ILE A 87 -0.28 -4.15 -11.50
CA ILE A 87 -0.05 -5.57 -11.20
C ILE A 87 -0.65 -5.90 -9.83
N VAL A 88 -0.26 -5.15 -8.80
CA VAL A 88 -0.73 -5.38 -7.44
C VAL A 88 -2.23 -5.16 -7.34
N GLY A 89 -2.78 -4.14 -8.00
CA GLY A 89 -4.23 -3.95 -8.07
C GLY A 89 -4.94 -5.20 -8.63
N TYR A 90 -4.51 -5.66 -9.82
CA TYR A 90 -5.09 -6.81 -10.51
C TYR A 90 -4.99 -8.12 -9.69
N TYR A 91 -3.83 -8.39 -9.09
CA TYR A 91 -3.61 -9.63 -8.34
C TYR A 91 -4.21 -9.56 -6.94
N SER A 92 -4.18 -8.40 -6.28
CA SER A 92 -4.80 -8.22 -4.97
C SER A 92 -6.31 -8.40 -5.05
N ASP A 93 -6.97 -7.94 -6.11
CA ASP A 93 -8.41 -8.09 -6.27
C ASP A 93 -8.87 -9.52 -6.67
N ARG A 94 -7.95 -10.39 -7.10
CA ARG A 94 -8.23 -11.82 -7.41
C ARG A 94 -7.78 -12.81 -6.35
N SER A 95 -7.09 -12.35 -5.31
CA SER A 95 -6.55 -13.22 -4.28
C SER A 95 -7.65 -13.90 -3.46
N THR A 96 -7.60 -15.24 -3.41
CA THR A 96 -8.52 -16.10 -2.66
C THR A 96 -7.92 -16.60 -1.35
N SER A 97 -6.86 -15.94 -0.85
CA SER A 97 -6.13 -16.38 0.35
C SER A 97 -7.06 -16.55 1.56
N ARG A 98 -6.83 -17.62 2.35
CA ARG A 98 -7.58 -17.95 3.57
C ARG A 98 -7.60 -16.83 4.63
N TYR A 99 -6.64 -15.92 4.57
CA TYR A 99 -6.52 -14.79 5.49
C TYR A 99 -7.26 -13.52 4.99
N GLY A 100 -7.92 -13.62 3.85
CA GLY A 100 -8.59 -12.52 3.17
C GLY A 100 -7.77 -12.01 1.98
N ARG A 101 -8.49 -11.45 1.02
CA ARG A 101 -8.01 -11.05 -0.29
C ARG A 101 -6.78 -10.10 -0.27
N ARG A 102 -6.83 -9.05 0.55
CA ARG A 102 -5.83 -7.97 0.57
C ARG A 102 -4.68 -8.14 1.58
N ARG A 103 -4.88 -8.93 2.63
CA ARG A 103 -3.89 -9.13 3.71
C ARG A 103 -2.54 -9.73 3.25
N PRO A 104 -2.47 -10.71 2.32
CA PRO A 104 -1.17 -11.24 1.89
C PRO A 104 -0.29 -10.21 1.19
N PHE A 105 -0.87 -9.27 0.44
CA PHE A 105 -0.12 -8.19 -0.21
C PHE A 105 0.42 -7.18 0.80
N ILE A 106 -0.40 -6.85 1.82
CA ILE A 106 0.04 -5.97 2.92
C ILE A 106 1.19 -6.62 3.69
N LEU A 107 1.09 -7.91 4.00
CA LEU A 107 2.15 -8.63 4.70
C LEU A 107 3.41 -8.75 3.84
N GLY A 108 3.28 -9.12 2.57
CA GLY A 108 4.40 -9.19 1.63
C GLY A 108 5.11 -7.85 1.48
N GLY A 109 4.35 -6.75 1.42
CA GLY A 109 4.91 -5.39 1.38
C GLY A 109 5.62 -5.02 2.66
N ALA A 110 5.04 -5.30 3.82
CA ALA A 110 5.68 -5.04 5.10
C ALA A 110 7.00 -5.80 5.26
N VAL A 111 7.05 -7.07 4.84
CA VAL A 111 8.27 -7.87 4.83
C VAL A 111 9.31 -7.31 3.85
N ALA A 112 8.88 -6.91 2.65
CA ALA A 112 9.76 -6.29 1.66
C ALA A 112 10.35 -4.96 2.16
N VAL A 113 9.54 -4.12 2.82
CA VAL A 113 10.01 -2.89 3.49
C VAL A 113 11.06 -3.22 4.56
N ALA A 114 10.80 -4.21 5.42
CA ALA A 114 11.76 -4.60 6.45
C ALA A 114 13.10 -5.02 5.84
N ILE A 115 13.08 -5.89 4.83
CA ILE A 115 14.29 -6.33 4.11
C ILE A 115 15.00 -5.13 3.48
N ALA A 116 14.26 -4.23 2.82
CA ALA A 116 14.82 -3.06 2.18
C ALA A 116 15.52 -2.12 3.17
N VAL A 117 14.89 -1.86 4.31
CA VAL A 117 15.46 -1.01 5.38
C VAL A 117 16.75 -1.65 5.93
N PHE A 118 16.80 -2.97 6.12
CA PHE A 118 18.03 -3.65 6.51
C PHE A 118 19.13 -3.51 5.45
N LEU A 119 18.81 -3.73 4.17
CA LEU A 119 19.78 -3.59 3.08
C LEU A 119 20.32 -2.16 2.98
N ILE A 120 19.46 -1.15 3.09
CA ILE A 120 19.85 0.26 3.04
C ILE A 120 20.69 0.64 4.26
N GLY A 121 20.25 0.27 5.47
CA GLY A 121 20.91 0.62 6.71
C GLY A 121 22.31 -0.01 6.85
N TYR A 122 22.48 -1.23 6.36
CA TYR A 122 23.75 -1.97 6.41
C TYR A 122 24.47 -2.02 5.07
N ALA A 123 24.11 -1.17 4.09
CA ALA A 123 24.70 -1.24 2.75
C ALA A 123 26.23 -1.10 2.75
N ALA A 124 26.77 -0.21 3.59
CA ALA A 124 28.21 -0.01 3.74
C ALA A 124 28.90 -1.24 4.35
N ASP A 125 28.35 -1.82 5.42
CA ASP A 125 28.90 -3.01 6.08
C ASP A 125 28.84 -4.24 5.17
N ILE A 126 27.72 -4.43 4.48
CA ILE A 126 27.56 -5.52 3.50
C ILE A 126 28.55 -5.31 2.35
N GLY A 127 28.67 -4.10 1.82
CA GLY A 127 29.64 -3.76 0.77
C GLY A 127 31.08 -4.05 1.20
N TYR A 128 31.45 -3.67 2.43
CA TYR A 128 32.76 -3.97 3.01
C TYR A 128 33.00 -5.47 3.14
N SER A 129 32.04 -6.22 3.69
CA SER A 129 32.13 -7.68 3.80
C SER A 129 32.22 -8.40 2.44
N ALA A 130 31.60 -7.81 1.42
CA ALA A 130 31.68 -8.29 0.04
C ALA A 130 33.00 -7.89 -0.65
N GLY A 131 33.85 -7.10 0.02
CA GLY A 131 35.23 -6.78 -0.35
C GLY A 131 35.46 -5.35 -0.85
N ASP A 132 34.54 -4.40 -0.60
CA ASP A 132 34.81 -2.99 -0.85
C ASP A 132 35.92 -2.49 0.09
N ASP A 133 36.87 -1.76 -0.47
CA ASP A 133 37.97 -1.16 0.27
C ASP A 133 37.53 0.17 0.89
N ILE A 134 37.52 0.26 2.21
CA ILE A 134 37.12 1.47 2.95
C ILE A 134 38.00 2.68 2.61
N THR A 135 39.25 2.44 2.18
CA THR A 135 40.22 3.49 1.84
C THR A 135 39.99 4.10 0.46
N LYS A 136 39.20 3.44 -0.41
CA LYS A 136 38.88 3.92 -1.75
C LYS A 136 37.67 4.86 -1.72
N LYS A 137 37.74 5.89 -2.55
CA LYS A 137 36.68 6.90 -2.71
C LYS A 137 35.39 6.31 -3.28
N THR A 138 35.48 5.25 -4.09
CA THR A 138 34.34 4.58 -4.69
C THR A 138 34.13 3.20 -4.07
N ARG A 139 32.89 2.95 -3.63
CA ARG A 139 32.48 1.70 -2.97
C ARG A 139 31.36 1.01 -3.76
N PRO A 140 31.70 0.35 -4.89
CA PRO A 140 30.71 -0.10 -5.86
C PRO A 140 29.77 -1.18 -5.32
N ARG A 141 30.23 -2.05 -4.41
CA ARG A 141 29.36 -3.11 -3.84
C ARG A 141 28.37 -2.52 -2.85
N ALA A 142 28.80 -1.57 -2.01
CA ALA A 142 27.91 -0.82 -1.13
C ALA A 142 26.86 -0.05 -1.94
N VAL A 143 27.24 0.57 -3.06
CA VAL A 143 26.30 1.24 -3.98
C VAL A 143 25.30 0.23 -4.53
N ALA A 144 25.75 -0.93 -5.00
CA ALA A 144 24.85 -1.95 -5.55
C ALA A 144 23.83 -2.44 -4.50
N VAL A 145 24.29 -2.75 -3.28
CA VAL A 145 23.41 -3.18 -2.17
C VAL A 145 22.40 -2.08 -1.82
N PHE A 146 22.86 -0.83 -1.72
CA PHE A 146 21.99 0.30 -1.47
C PHE A 146 20.93 0.48 -2.56
N VAL A 147 21.33 0.45 -3.85
CA VAL A 147 20.42 0.59 -4.98
C VAL A 147 19.39 -0.53 -5.01
N ILE A 148 19.79 -1.78 -4.76
CA ILE A 148 18.87 -2.92 -4.66
C ILE A 148 17.89 -2.71 -3.51
N GLY A 149 18.37 -2.37 -2.32
CA GLY A 149 17.51 -2.08 -1.16
C GLY A 149 16.53 -0.94 -1.44
N PHE A 150 17.02 0.12 -2.08
CA PHE A 150 16.22 1.28 -2.46
C PHE A 150 15.11 0.94 -3.46
N TRP A 151 15.41 0.12 -4.48
CA TRP A 151 14.42 -0.34 -5.45
C TRP A 151 13.37 -1.26 -4.79
N ILE A 152 13.80 -2.13 -3.88
CA ILE A 152 12.86 -2.98 -3.12
C ILE A 152 11.95 -2.10 -2.26
N LEU A 153 12.49 -1.07 -1.59
CA LEU A 153 11.70 -0.13 -0.80
C LEU A 153 10.65 0.58 -1.67
N ASP A 154 11.06 1.06 -2.83
CA ASP A 154 10.19 1.76 -3.79
C ASP A 154 9.01 0.88 -4.25
N VAL A 155 9.33 -0.34 -4.67
CA VAL A 155 8.33 -1.34 -5.09
C VAL A 155 7.40 -1.69 -3.93
N ALA A 156 7.94 -1.87 -2.72
CA ALA A 156 7.14 -2.21 -1.55
C ALA A 156 6.20 -1.07 -1.15
N ASN A 157 6.66 0.19 -1.18
CA ASN A 157 5.84 1.37 -0.92
C ASN A 157 4.68 1.49 -1.93
N ASN A 158 4.98 1.34 -3.23
CA ASN A 158 3.97 1.34 -4.29
C ASN A 158 2.97 0.17 -4.13
N MET A 159 3.45 -1.00 -3.74
CA MET A 159 2.60 -2.18 -3.50
C MET A 159 1.69 -1.99 -2.28
N LEU A 160 2.12 -1.32 -1.23
CA LEU A 160 1.32 -1.15 0.00
C LEU A 160 0.19 -0.12 -0.17
N GLN A 161 0.41 0.94 -0.95
CA GLN A 161 -0.49 2.10 -0.99
C GLN A 161 -1.92 1.74 -1.43
N GLY A 162 -2.06 0.97 -2.52
CA GLY A 162 -3.36 0.56 -3.06
C GLY A 162 -4.12 -0.42 -2.15
N PRO A 163 -3.56 -1.61 -1.85
CA PRO A 163 -4.19 -2.61 -0.98
C PRO A 163 -4.52 -2.10 0.42
N CYS A 164 -3.67 -1.27 1.04
CA CYS A 164 -3.96 -0.72 2.37
C CYS A 164 -5.18 0.21 2.35
N ARG A 165 -5.24 1.12 1.36
CA ARG A 165 -6.39 2.03 1.20
C ARG A 165 -7.68 1.25 0.93
N ALA A 166 -7.60 0.26 0.05
CA ALA A 166 -8.76 -0.56 -0.28
C ALA A 166 -9.18 -1.48 0.88
N PHE A 167 -8.24 -1.99 1.67
CA PHE A 167 -8.54 -2.76 2.88
C PHE A 167 -9.23 -1.91 3.94
N LEU A 168 -8.82 -0.65 4.09
CA LEU A 168 -9.47 0.28 5.00
C LEU A 168 -10.93 0.59 4.58
N ALA A 169 -11.18 0.68 3.27
CA ALA A 169 -12.53 0.79 2.73
C ALA A 169 -13.36 -0.49 2.98
N ASP A 170 -12.78 -1.68 2.77
CA ASP A 170 -13.45 -2.95 3.06
C ASP A 170 -13.87 -3.05 4.55
N LEU A 171 -13.06 -2.53 5.48
CA LEU A 171 -13.40 -2.51 6.91
C LEU A 171 -14.60 -1.61 7.23
N ALA A 172 -14.89 -0.63 6.38
CA ALA A 172 -16.03 0.27 6.55
C ALA A 172 -17.33 -0.37 6.08
N ALA A 173 -17.30 -1.49 5.34
CA ALA A 173 -18.46 -2.26 4.90
C ALA A 173 -19.63 -1.41 4.38
N GLY A 174 -19.33 -0.41 3.55
CA GLY A 174 -20.34 0.48 2.95
C GLY A 174 -20.90 1.58 3.89
N ASP A 175 -20.53 1.59 5.17
CA ASP A 175 -20.91 2.65 6.12
C ASP A 175 -20.18 3.96 5.75
N GLN A 176 -20.95 4.94 5.29
CA GLN A 176 -20.45 6.25 4.86
C GLN A 176 -19.76 7.01 6.00
N ARG A 177 -20.28 6.91 7.24
CA ARG A 177 -19.71 7.60 8.40
C ARG A 177 -18.37 6.98 8.75
N LYS A 178 -18.28 5.66 8.82
CA LYS A 178 -17.02 4.96 9.11
C LYS A 178 -16.00 5.11 7.98
N THR A 179 -16.43 5.11 6.73
CA THR A 179 -15.55 5.40 5.58
C THR A 179 -14.91 6.77 5.71
N ARG A 180 -15.71 7.80 6.07
CA ARG A 180 -15.20 9.16 6.27
C ARG A 180 -14.21 9.24 7.42
N ILE A 181 -14.51 8.60 8.56
CA ILE A 181 -13.60 8.54 9.72
C ILE A 181 -12.30 7.81 9.35
N ALA A 182 -12.40 6.68 8.66
CA ALA A 182 -11.25 5.88 8.27
C ALA A 182 -10.34 6.63 7.30
N ASN A 183 -10.89 7.31 6.29
CA ASN A 183 -10.14 8.20 5.41
C ASN A 183 -9.48 9.36 6.19
N GLY A 184 -10.16 9.90 7.21
CA GLY A 184 -9.58 10.90 8.11
C GLY A 184 -8.35 10.38 8.86
N PHE A 185 -8.43 9.18 9.45
CA PHE A 185 -7.27 8.54 10.09
C PHE A 185 -6.15 8.27 9.10
N PHE A 186 -6.47 7.79 7.89
CA PHE A 186 -5.47 7.54 6.86
C PHE A 186 -4.71 8.83 6.49
N SER A 187 -5.44 9.92 6.24
CA SER A 187 -4.83 11.22 5.95
C SER A 187 -4.00 11.76 7.11
N PHE A 188 -4.46 11.60 8.35
CA PHE A 188 -3.69 11.96 9.53
C PHE A 188 -2.36 11.20 9.59
N PHE A 189 -2.37 9.88 9.42
CA PHE A 189 -1.15 9.08 9.44
C PHE A 189 -0.24 9.35 8.25
N MET A 190 -0.80 9.67 7.07
CA MET A 190 -0.02 10.13 5.93
C MET A 190 0.75 11.41 6.26
N ALA A 191 0.11 12.35 6.97
CA ALA A 191 0.74 13.60 7.39
C ALA A 191 1.81 13.36 8.47
N VAL A 192 1.58 12.44 9.40
CA VAL A 192 2.55 12.10 10.46
C VAL A 192 3.83 11.48 9.89
N GLY A 193 3.74 10.71 8.81
CA GLY A 193 4.90 10.04 8.22
C GLY A 193 5.71 10.89 7.24
N ASN A 194 5.30 12.14 6.96
CA ASN A 194 5.91 13.02 5.95
C ASN A 194 6.59 14.23 6.59
#